data_AF-A0A9P3C7N4-F1
#
_entry.id   AF-A0A9P3C7N4-F1
#
_cell.length_a   1.000
_cell.length_b   1.000
_cell.length_c   1.000
_cell.angle_alpha   90.00
_cell.angle_beta   90.00
_cell.angle_gamma   90.00
#
_symmetry.space_group_name_H-M   'P 1'
#
loop_
_entity.id
_entity.type
_entity.pdbx_description
1 polymer ?
#
loop_
_entity_poly.entity_id
_entity_poly.type
_entity_poly.pdbx_seq_one_letter_code
_entity_poly.pdbx_strand_id
1 'polypeptide(L)'
;MNQHPNLWIPSATHRLWGHGGIYRGVVKTRDKAFDTDRPDYPHQTEAKQFGDAHLPAAADVFLGTWLPTRVSAKVHGLHGEDSNFADGNSTSGVYAISITEATIASFHIEDQGDTVTLSEKAAKNRKKSKATKKKSTARSSPKTNEKTQETPTKAATEALSKTQLATPSKTTPKPQSSTPQSGDKRNSQTAGLLDEDDESKEKNVAGNRKVSADDLHQMRELSQAFQTSFELGNPIRVLRGGPVREGSFPISFRKGFRYDGLYTIVGRKFDVRSDETNCWIWTLERVPGQKALSEIQDSSPTQSQLDDFIKCVEQWKDCRENGWSMPT
;
A
#
# COMPACT_ATOMS: atom_id res chain seq x y z
N MET A 1 -5.57 -0.73 -37.66
CA MET A 1 -4.09 -0.64 -37.77
C MET A 1 -3.53 -0.65 -36.36
N ASN A 2 -2.87 -1.73 -35.94
CA ASN A 2 -2.32 -1.87 -34.58
C ASN A 2 -1.13 -0.92 -34.39
N GLN A 3 -1.32 0.16 -33.64
CA GLN A 3 -0.29 1.19 -33.39
C GLN A 3 0.76 0.79 -32.35
N HIS A 4 0.73 -0.44 -31.85
CA HIS A 4 1.69 -0.93 -30.83
C HIS A 4 2.26 -2.29 -31.21
N PRO A 5 3.31 -2.36 -32.07
CA PRO A 5 3.86 -3.62 -32.56
C PRO A 5 4.42 -4.55 -31.46
N ASN A 6 4.70 -3.98 -30.27
CA ASN A 6 5.32 -4.68 -29.15
C ASN A 6 4.36 -5.05 -28.02
N LEU A 7 3.05 -4.75 -28.14
CA LEU A 7 2.07 -5.15 -27.12
C LEU A 7 1.44 -6.48 -27.48
N TRP A 8 1.30 -7.34 -26.47
CA TRP A 8 0.46 -8.51 -26.56
C TRP A 8 -0.94 -8.14 -26.04
N ILE A 9 -1.90 -8.01 -26.96
CA ILE A 9 -3.28 -7.59 -26.66
C ILE A 9 -4.24 -8.76 -26.91
N PRO A 10 -4.73 -9.43 -25.85
CA PRO A 10 -5.73 -10.49 -25.98
C PRO A 10 -7.09 -9.96 -26.46
N SER A 11 -7.92 -10.86 -27.01
CA SER A 11 -9.30 -10.50 -27.39
C SER A 11 -10.09 -9.97 -26.18
N ALA A 12 -11.06 -9.10 -26.44
CA ALA A 12 -11.89 -8.53 -25.36
C ALA A 12 -12.70 -9.59 -24.59
N THR A 13 -12.92 -10.76 -25.20
CA THR A 13 -13.62 -11.90 -24.61
C THR A 13 -12.70 -12.95 -23.98
N HIS A 14 -11.37 -12.74 -24.00
CA HIS A 14 -10.42 -13.68 -23.42
C HIS A 14 -10.72 -13.88 -21.93
N ARG A 15 -10.91 -15.13 -21.50
CA ARG A 15 -11.31 -15.47 -20.11
C ARG A 15 -10.48 -14.76 -19.04
N LEU A 16 -9.17 -14.70 -19.24
CA LEU A 16 -8.21 -14.20 -18.26
C LEU A 16 -7.82 -12.71 -18.41
N TRP A 17 -7.81 -12.20 -19.65
CA TRP A 17 -7.21 -10.91 -20.02
C TRP A 17 -8.19 -9.99 -20.76
N GLY A 18 -9.36 -10.50 -21.11
CA GLY A 18 -10.46 -9.75 -21.67
C GLY A 18 -11.16 -8.91 -20.61
N HIS A 19 -12.27 -8.26 -20.97
CA HIS A 19 -12.93 -7.28 -20.10
C HIS A 19 -13.49 -7.87 -18.80
N GLY A 20 -13.82 -9.17 -18.78
CA GLY A 20 -14.26 -9.89 -17.57
C GLY A 20 -13.17 -10.66 -16.84
N GLY A 21 -11.93 -10.59 -17.33
CA GLY A 21 -10.80 -11.33 -16.74
C GLY A 21 -10.18 -10.64 -15.53
N ILE A 22 -9.36 -11.37 -14.78
CA ILE A 22 -8.62 -10.80 -13.65
C ILE A 22 -7.54 -9.78 -14.08
N TYR A 23 -7.01 -9.90 -15.30
CA TYR A 23 -6.06 -8.95 -15.92
C TYR A 23 -6.76 -7.94 -16.85
N ARG A 24 -8.07 -7.73 -16.68
CA ARG A 24 -8.82 -6.78 -17.52
C ARG A 24 -8.13 -5.42 -17.55
N GLY A 25 -7.96 -4.88 -18.75
CA GLY A 25 -7.33 -3.58 -18.95
C GLY A 25 -5.81 -3.55 -18.80
N VAL A 26 -5.16 -4.71 -18.59
CA VAL A 26 -3.70 -4.84 -18.56
C VAL A 26 -3.23 -5.69 -19.73
N VAL A 27 -2.10 -5.30 -20.32
CA VAL A 27 -1.39 -6.04 -21.37
C VAL A 27 0.08 -6.16 -21.02
N LYS A 28 0.76 -7.13 -21.63
CA LYS A 28 2.20 -7.34 -21.45
C LYS A 28 2.97 -6.78 -22.65
N THR A 29 4.14 -6.19 -22.40
CA THR A 29 5.09 -5.89 -23.47
C THR A 29 5.86 -7.15 -23.87
N ARG A 30 5.99 -7.41 -25.17
CA ARG A 30 6.66 -8.60 -25.71
C ARG A 30 8.16 -8.64 -25.43
N ASP A 31 8.78 -7.47 -25.28
CA ASP A 31 10.22 -7.31 -25.11
C ASP A 31 10.69 -7.49 -23.67
N LYS A 32 9.91 -6.97 -22.71
CA LYS A 32 10.35 -6.81 -21.32
C LYS A 32 9.46 -7.47 -20.29
N ALA A 33 8.37 -8.12 -20.70
CA ALA A 33 7.43 -8.78 -19.78
C ALA A 33 6.71 -7.84 -18.79
N PHE A 34 6.81 -6.53 -18.98
CA PHE A 34 6.19 -5.57 -18.07
C PHE A 34 4.69 -5.47 -18.35
N ASP A 35 3.94 -5.37 -17.27
CA ASP A 35 2.53 -4.99 -17.34
C ASP A 35 2.42 -3.52 -17.75
N THR A 36 1.46 -3.22 -18.61
CA THR A 36 1.14 -1.85 -19.02
C THR A 36 -0.36 -1.72 -19.32
N ASP A 37 -0.83 -0.48 -19.34
CA ASP A 37 -2.23 -0.15 -19.56
C ASP A 37 -2.64 -0.58 -20.98
N ARG A 38 -3.77 -1.26 -21.10
CA ARG A 38 -4.36 -1.63 -22.39
C ARG A 38 -4.90 -0.37 -23.07
N PRO A 39 -4.39 0.04 -24.26
CA PRO A 39 -4.73 1.31 -24.88
C PRO A 39 -6.21 1.48 -25.24
N ASP A 40 -6.91 0.38 -25.55
CA ASP A 40 -8.31 0.32 -25.96
C ASP A 40 -9.26 -0.05 -24.81
N TYR A 41 -8.80 -0.01 -23.54
CA TYR A 41 -9.64 -0.40 -22.42
C TYR A 41 -10.72 0.65 -22.10
N PRO A 42 -12.02 0.32 -22.17
CA PRO A 42 -13.10 1.31 -22.12
C PRO A 42 -13.40 1.85 -20.72
N HIS A 43 -12.79 1.29 -19.67
CA HIS A 43 -13.08 1.62 -18.27
C HIS A 43 -11.88 2.26 -17.54
N GLN A 44 -10.95 2.86 -18.28
CA GLN A 44 -9.88 3.64 -17.66
C GLN A 44 -10.45 4.78 -16.84
N THR A 45 -9.97 4.91 -15.60
CA THR A 45 -10.49 5.86 -14.62
C THR A 45 -9.37 6.73 -14.08
N GLU A 46 -9.62 8.04 -13.92
CA GLU A 46 -8.65 8.97 -13.35
C GLU A 46 -8.47 8.72 -11.85
N ALA A 47 -7.27 8.29 -11.45
CA ALA A 47 -6.95 8.00 -10.05
C ALA A 47 -6.83 9.25 -9.16
N LYS A 48 -6.65 10.45 -9.74
CA LYS A 48 -6.42 11.72 -9.01
C LYS A 48 -7.71 12.35 -8.49
N GLN A 49 -8.54 11.54 -7.84
CA GLN A 49 -9.79 11.93 -7.21
C GLN A 49 -9.82 11.36 -5.79
N PHE A 50 -10.48 12.05 -4.85
CA PHE A 50 -10.61 11.57 -3.48
C PHE A 50 -11.82 10.63 -3.33
N GLY A 51 -11.71 9.68 -2.40
CA GLY A 51 -12.78 8.73 -2.13
C GLY A 51 -12.86 7.61 -3.17
N ASP A 52 -14.05 7.04 -3.32
CA ASP A 52 -14.37 5.91 -4.20
C ASP A 52 -15.49 6.23 -5.22
N ALA A 53 -16.10 7.41 -5.15
CA ALA A 53 -17.22 7.80 -6.01
C ALA A 53 -16.88 7.84 -7.51
N HIS A 54 -15.61 8.01 -7.86
CA HIS A 54 -15.11 8.01 -9.23
C HIS A 54 -14.82 6.61 -9.76
N LEU A 55 -14.80 5.59 -8.90
CA LEU A 55 -14.43 4.24 -9.30
C LEU A 55 -15.51 3.65 -10.23
N PRO A 56 -15.11 2.94 -11.29
CA PRO A 56 -16.02 2.47 -12.31
C PRO A 56 -16.90 1.34 -11.75
N ALA A 57 -18.18 1.64 -11.52
CA ALA A 57 -19.17 0.62 -11.15
C ALA A 57 -19.22 -0.51 -12.19
N ALA A 58 -19.06 -0.17 -13.48
CA ALA A 58 -19.03 -1.13 -14.59
C ALA A 58 -17.82 -2.08 -14.58
N ALA A 59 -16.77 -1.78 -13.83
CA ALA A 59 -15.58 -2.64 -13.73
C ALA A 59 -15.51 -3.41 -12.40
N ASP A 60 -16.63 -3.44 -11.65
CA ASP A 60 -16.77 -4.19 -10.40
C ASP A 60 -15.67 -3.87 -9.37
N VAL A 61 -15.38 -2.57 -9.23
CA VAL A 61 -14.41 -2.07 -8.24
C VAL A 61 -15.17 -1.68 -6.96
N PHE A 62 -15.00 -2.47 -5.91
CA PHE A 62 -15.63 -2.31 -4.61
C PHE A 62 -14.66 -2.77 -3.49
N LEU A 63 -15.07 -2.62 -2.22
CA LEU A 63 -14.28 -3.06 -1.08
C LEU A 63 -13.96 -4.56 -1.17
N GLY A 64 -12.67 -4.89 -1.14
CA GLY A 64 -12.17 -6.23 -1.34
C GLY A 64 -11.92 -6.62 -2.79
N THR A 65 -12.11 -5.73 -3.77
CA THR A 65 -11.65 -6.00 -5.14
C THR A 65 -10.16 -6.33 -5.11
N TRP A 66 -9.84 -7.51 -5.61
CA TRP A 66 -8.47 -8.00 -5.75
C TRP A 66 -8.02 -7.86 -7.19
N LEU A 67 -6.78 -7.39 -7.36
CA LEU A 67 -6.19 -7.06 -8.64
C LEU A 67 -4.80 -7.69 -8.73
N PRO A 68 -4.44 -8.32 -9.84
CA PRO A 68 -3.21 -9.10 -9.91
C PRO A 68 -1.94 -8.23 -9.90
N THR A 69 -2.02 -6.97 -10.32
CA THR A 69 -0.86 -6.08 -10.51
C THR A 69 -1.18 -4.64 -10.11
N ARG A 70 -0.14 -3.81 -9.89
CA ARG A 70 -0.36 -2.37 -9.60
C ARG A 70 -0.88 -1.62 -10.83
N VAL A 71 -0.47 -2.03 -12.02
CA VAL A 71 -1.02 -1.54 -13.29
C VAL A 71 -2.53 -1.79 -13.36
N SER A 72 -3.00 -2.96 -12.90
CA SER A 72 -4.44 -3.22 -12.78
C SER A 72 -5.11 -2.21 -11.85
N ALA A 73 -4.50 -1.90 -10.70
CA ALA A 73 -5.03 -0.89 -9.77
C ALA A 73 -5.09 0.52 -10.38
N LYS A 74 -4.10 0.87 -11.22
CA LYS A 74 -4.06 2.13 -11.95
C LYS A 74 -5.13 2.25 -13.01
N VAL A 75 -5.26 1.23 -13.86
CA VAL A 75 -6.30 1.18 -14.89
C VAL A 75 -7.70 1.36 -14.28
N HIS A 76 -7.91 0.83 -13.08
CA HIS A 76 -9.16 0.92 -12.33
C HIS A 76 -9.31 2.17 -11.45
N GLY A 77 -8.37 3.13 -11.50
CA GLY A 77 -8.45 4.38 -10.76
C GLY A 77 -8.24 4.24 -9.24
N LEU A 78 -7.78 3.08 -8.77
CA LEU A 78 -7.50 2.85 -7.35
C LEU A 78 -6.18 3.48 -6.91
N HIS A 79 -5.17 3.55 -7.80
CA HIS A 79 -3.84 4.10 -7.52
C HIS A 79 -3.20 4.68 -8.79
N GLY A 80 -2.81 5.95 -8.85
CA GLY A 80 -2.33 6.57 -10.10
C GLY A 80 -0.92 6.20 -10.54
N GLU A 81 -0.14 5.55 -9.68
CA GLU A 81 1.29 5.29 -9.88
C GLU A 81 1.61 3.79 -9.86
N ASP A 82 2.50 3.34 -10.75
CA ASP A 82 2.87 1.92 -10.93
C ASP A 82 4.04 1.48 -10.02
N SER A 83 4.86 2.41 -9.54
CA SER A 83 6.05 2.14 -8.73
C SER A 83 6.02 2.80 -7.36
N ASN A 84 5.30 3.92 -7.21
CA ASN A 84 5.31 4.71 -5.99
C ASN A 84 4.43 4.12 -4.89
N PHE A 85 4.84 4.35 -3.63
CA PHE A 85 4.08 3.96 -2.44
C PHE A 85 2.72 4.68 -2.37
N ALA A 86 2.70 5.96 -2.75
CA ALA A 86 1.55 6.83 -2.67
C ALA A 86 1.35 7.56 -3.99
N ASP A 87 0.09 7.83 -4.31
CA ASP A 87 -0.34 8.72 -5.38
C ASP A 87 -0.95 9.98 -4.76
N GLY A 88 -0.42 11.14 -5.13
CA GLY A 88 -0.77 12.41 -4.51
C GLY A 88 0.10 13.55 -4.99
N ASN A 89 -0.22 14.76 -4.54
CA ASN A 89 0.63 15.93 -4.74
C ASN A 89 0.52 16.88 -3.54
N SER A 90 1.50 17.78 -3.42
CA SER A 90 1.60 18.72 -2.30
C SER A 90 0.47 19.75 -2.22
N THR A 91 -0.30 19.95 -3.30
CA THR A 91 -1.39 20.94 -3.35
C THR A 91 -2.74 20.34 -2.96
N SER A 92 -3.01 19.11 -3.37
CA SER A 92 -4.30 18.44 -3.16
C SER A 92 -4.26 17.48 -1.97
N GLY A 93 -3.10 16.86 -1.73
CA GLY A 93 -2.92 15.78 -0.78
C GLY A 93 -2.71 14.43 -1.44
N VAL A 94 -2.78 13.38 -0.63
CA VAL A 94 -2.65 11.97 -1.01
C VAL A 94 -4.02 11.40 -1.40
N TYR A 95 -4.13 10.81 -2.59
CA TYR A 95 -5.34 10.14 -3.09
C TYR A 95 -5.37 8.66 -2.71
N ALA A 96 -4.22 7.99 -2.79
CA ALA A 96 -4.10 6.56 -2.53
C ALA A 96 -2.71 6.18 -2.00
N ILE A 97 -2.64 5.08 -1.26
CA ILE A 97 -1.39 4.42 -0.86
C ILE A 97 -1.48 2.91 -1.10
N SER A 98 -0.32 2.29 -1.28
CA SER A 98 -0.17 0.83 -1.37
C SER A 98 0.75 0.32 -0.25
N ILE A 99 0.21 -0.51 0.65
CA ILE A 99 0.96 -1.15 1.72
C ILE A 99 1.45 -2.52 1.21
N THR A 100 2.74 -2.59 0.96
CA THR A 100 3.48 -3.79 0.60
C THR A 100 4.58 -4.05 1.62
N GLU A 101 5.19 -5.24 1.57
CA GLU A 101 6.35 -5.57 2.40
C GLU A 101 7.50 -4.55 2.22
N ALA A 102 7.79 -4.17 0.97
CA ALA A 102 8.83 -3.21 0.66
C ALA A 102 8.52 -1.81 1.23
N THR A 103 7.26 -1.40 1.23
CA THR A 103 6.87 -0.09 1.77
C THR A 103 6.81 -0.12 3.30
N ILE A 104 6.45 -1.24 3.92
CA ILE A 104 6.55 -1.44 5.37
C ILE A 104 7.99 -1.23 5.83
N ALA A 105 8.95 -1.85 5.15
CA ALA A 105 10.36 -1.66 5.48
C ALA A 105 10.81 -0.21 5.26
N SER A 106 10.47 0.37 4.10
CA SER A 106 10.95 1.70 3.66
C SER A 106 10.37 2.85 4.47
N PHE A 107 9.07 2.80 4.78
CA PHE A 107 8.32 3.84 5.48
C PHE A 107 7.96 3.46 6.92
N HIS A 108 8.52 2.36 7.43
CA HIS A 108 8.30 1.87 8.79
C HIS A 108 6.82 1.83 9.17
N ILE A 109 6.04 1.18 8.31
CA ILE A 109 4.59 1.12 8.45
C ILE A 109 4.25 0.08 9.53
N GLU A 110 3.54 0.52 10.56
CA GLU A 110 2.86 -0.34 11.52
C GLU A 110 1.40 -0.46 11.11
N ASP A 111 1.03 -1.64 10.62
CA ASP A 111 -0.31 -1.91 10.10
C ASP A 111 -1.11 -2.76 11.10
N GLN A 112 -2.15 -2.17 11.69
CA GLN A 112 -3.07 -2.82 12.63
C GLN A 112 -4.46 -3.00 12.00
N GLY A 113 -4.56 -3.01 10.67
CA GLY A 113 -5.81 -3.10 9.94
C GLY A 113 -6.53 -1.75 9.89
N ASP A 114 -7.40 -1.47 10.85
CA ASP A 114 -8.20 -0.24 10.86
C ASP A 114 -7.37 1.00 11.20
N THR A 115 -6.20 0.81 11.80
CA THR A 115 -5.22 1.86 12.07
C THR A 115 -3.91 1.54 11.37
N VAL A 116 -3.35 2.53 10.68
CA VAL A 116 -2.04 2.43 10.03
C VAL A 116 -1.19 3.60 10.51
N THR A 117 0.00 3.31 11.03
CA THR A 117 0.98 4.33 11.36
C THR A 117 2.15 4.21 10.40
N LEU A 118 2.63 5.32 9.85
CA LEU A 118 3.79 5.32 8.97
C LEU A 118 4.76 6.43 9.36
N SER A 119 6.05 6.17 9.23
CA SER A 119 7.12 7.09 9.59
C SER A 119 7.94 7.45 8.35
N GLU A 120 7.83 8.71 7.96
CA GLU A 120 8.64 9.26 6.88
C GLU A 120 9.98 9.69 7.46
N LYS A 121 11.05 8.95 7.15
CA LYS A 121 12.41 9.39 7.51
C LYS A 121 12.66 10.75 6.86
N ALA A 122 12.83 11.83 7.62
CA ALA A 122 13.31 13.04 6.98
C ALA A 122 14.74 12.81 6.51
N ALA A 123 15.04 13.31 5.32
CA ALA A 123 16.39 13.39 4.80
C ALA A 123 17.37 13.91 5.85
N LYS A 124 18.51 13.23 6.02
CA LYS A 124 19.63 13.76 6.82
C LYS A 124 20.14 15.04 6.15
N ASN A 125 19.73 16.20 6.66
CA ASN A 125 20.38 17.46 6.35
C ASN A 125 21.80 17.43 6.95
N ARG A 126 22.77 16.87 6.22
CA ARG A 126 24.19 17.07 6.53
C ARG A 126 24.51 18.54 6.30
N LYS A 127 24.31 19.37 7.32
CA LYS A 127 24.96 20.68 7.38
C LYS A 127 26.45 20.45 7.13
N LYS A 128 26.96 20.92 5.99
CA LYS A 128 28.40 21.04 5.78
C LYS A 128 28.89 22.03 6.83
N SER A 129 29.36 21.54 7.97
CA SER A 129 30.11 22.34 8.92
C SER A 129 31.40 22.77 8.21
N LYS A 130 31.36 23.95 7.57
CA LYS A 130 32.56 24.70 7.24
C LYS A 130 33.19 25.09 8.57
N ALA A 131 34.09 24.24 9.07
CA ALA A 131 34.91 24.53 10.23
C ALA A 131 35.91 25.63 9.86
N THR A 132 35.45 26.88 9.90
CA THR A 132 36.33 28.04 9.90
C THR A 132 36.96 28.13 11.28
N LYS A 133 38.20 27.62 11.37
CA LYS A 133 39.04 27.64 12.57
C LYS A 133 39.41 29.09 12.91
N LYS A 134 38.52 29.83 13.57
CA LYS A 134 38.84 31.16 14.11
C LYS A 134 39.29 30.98 15.56
N LYS A 135 40.60 31.15 15.76
CA LYS A 135 41.27 31.20 17.06
C LYS A 135 40.88 32.53 17.72
N SER A 136 40.13 32.48 18.82
CA SER A 136 39.96 33.63 19.71
C SER A 136 40.10 33.20 21.16
N THR A 137 40.95 33.96 21.84
CA THR A 137 41.44 33.89 23.20
C THR A 137 40.37 34.18 24.26
N ALA A 138 40.54 33.50 25.40
CA ALA A 138 40.03 33.69 26.77
C ALA A 138 39.21 34.96 27.12
N ARG A 139 38.19 34.82 28.00
CA ARG A 139 38.23 35.19 29.44
C ARG A 139 36.88 34.96 30.17
N SER A 140 36.98 34.39 31.38
CA SER A 140 36.15 34.51 32.61
C SER A 140 34.63 34.24 32.66
N SER A 141 34.27 33.26 33.49
CA SER A 141 33.01 33.03 34.26
C SER A 141 32.82 34.07 35.40
N PRO A 142 31.86 33.97 36.36
CA PRO A 142 30.58 33.22 36.47
C PRO A 142 29.41 34.06 37.08
N LYS A 143 28.18 33.49 37.19
CA LYS A 143 27.18 33.65 38.31
C LYS A 143 25.88 32.86 37.97
N THR A 144 25.49 31.78 38.67
CA THR A 144 24.73 31.57 39.94
C THR A 144 23.23 31.96 39.99
N ASN A 145 22.45 30.98 40.52
CA ASN A 145 21.17 30.99 41.26
C ASN A 145 19.83 30.94 40.48
N GLU A 146 19.09 29.82 40.60
CA GLU A 146 17.97 29.53 41.56
C GLU A 146 16.61 29.96 40.96
N LYS A 147 15.43 29.37 41.20
CA LYS A 147 14.86 28.15 41.79
C LYS A 147 13.32 28.36 41.70
N THR A 148 12.52 27.31 41.89
CA THR A 148 11.07 27.32 42.29
C THR A 148 10.08 27.43 41.10
N GLN A 149 9.24 26.45 40.72
CA GLN A 149 8.34 25.48 41.38
C GLN A 149 6.91 26.04 41.62
N GLU A 150 5.91 25.20 41.29
CA GLU A 150 4.50 25.14 41.77
C GLU A 150 3.34 25.64 40.87
N THR A 151 2.68 24.64 40.26
CA THR A 151 1.22 24.37 40.05
C THR A 151 0.35 24.55 41.33
N PRO A 152 -0.97 24.24 41.39
CA PRO A 152 -2.04 23.93 40.39
C PRO A 152 -3.41 24.61 40.72
N THR A 153 -4.52 24.05 40.18
CA THR A 153 -5.94 24.04 40.68
C THR A 153 -6.89 24.85 39.75
N LYS A 154 -8.05 24.37 39.24
CA LYS A 154 -9.17 23.68 39.91
C LYS A 154 -10.29 23.24 38.91
N ALA A 155 -11.00 22.16 39.29
CA ALA A 155 -12.42 21.77 39.07
C ALA A 155 -13.00 21.69 37.64
N ALA A 156 -13.51 20.55 37.14
CA ALA A 156 -14.57 19.62 37.59
C ALA A 156 -16.00 20.11 37.31
N THR A 157 -16.74 19.39 36.43
CA THR A 157 -18.17 19.08 36.64
C THR A 157 -18.59 17.83 35.85
N GLU A 158 -19.31 16.96 36.54
CA GLU A 158 -20.01 15.75 36.08
C GLU A 158 -21.34 16.08 35.37
N ALA A 159 -21.85 15.16 34.55
CA ALA A 159 -23.26 14.70 34.52
C ALA A 159 -23.42 13.66 33.37
N LEU A 160 -23.64 12.37 33.67
CA LEU A 160 -24.95 11.71 33.79
C LEU A 160 -25.73 11.59 32.47
N SER A 161 -25.77 10.37 31.90
CA SER A 161 -27.04 9.66 31.66
C SER A 161 -26.82 8.21 31.24
N LYS A 162 -27.24 7.32 32.13
CA LYS A 162 -27.45 5.88 31.93
C LYS A 162 -28.69 5.68 31.05
N THR A 163 -28.64 4.76 30.09
CA THR A 163 -29.84 4.06 29.64
C THR A 163 -29.50 2.59 29.37
N GLN A 164 -29.99 1.71 30.23
CA GLN A 164 -30.10 0.27 30.01
C GLN A 164 -31.38 0.00 29.23
N LEU A 165 -31.34 -0.86 28.21
CA LEU A 165 -32.54 -1.58 27.76
C LEU A 165 -32.19 -2.96 27.18
N ALA A 166 -32.64 -3.96 27.94
CA ALA A 166 -33.17 -5.28 27.59
C ALA A 166 -32.64 -6.05 26.36
N THR A 167 -31.98 -7.17 26.67
CA THR A 167 -31.96 -8.42 25.90
C THR A 167 -33.35 -9.06 25.79
N PRO A 168 -33.59 -9.82 24.71
CA PRO A 168 -34.29 -11.09 24.89
C PRO A 168 -33.46 -12.28 24.37
N SER A 169 -33.42 -13.29 25.24
CA SER A 169 -32.96 -14.65 25.04
C SER A 169 -33.80 -15.37 23.97
N LYS A 170 -33.14 -16.11 23.07
CA LYS A 170 -33.77 -17.26 22.39
C LYS A 170 -32.77 -18.40 22.20
N THR A 171 -33.22 -19.55 22.68
CA THR A 171 -32.51 -20.81 22.85
C THR A 171 -32.74 -21.75 21.66
N THR A 172 -31.71 -22.55 21.33
CA THR A 172 -31.68 -23.86 20.62
C THR A 172 -31.90 -23.93 19.09
N PRO A 173 -31.42 -24.99 18.38
CA PRO A 173 -30.46 -26.06 18.73
C PRO A 173 -29.28 -26.26 17.72
N LYS A 174 -28.26 -26.99 18.21
CA LYS A 174 -27.13 -27.61 17.48
C LYS A 174 -27.59 -28.54 16.33
N PRO A 175 -26.86 -28.56 15.20
CA PRO A 175 -26.67 -29.78 14.43
C PRO A 175 -25.24 -30.32 14.59
N GLN A 176 -25.17 -31.62 14.91
CA GLN A 176 -23.98 -32.45 14.79
C GLN A 176 -23.74 -32.79 13.31
N SER A 177 -22.51 -32.69 12.84
CA SER A 177 -22.03 -33.28 11.57
C SER A 177 -20.50 -33.19 11.57
N SER A 178 -19.81 -34.23 12.05
CA SER A 178 -19.17 -35.28 11.25
C SER A 178 -17.97 -34.79 10.43
N THR A 179 -16.79 -34.89 11.04
CA THR A 179 -15.48 -34.93 10.39
C THR A 179 -15.39 -36.06 9.37
N PRO A 180 -14.67 -35.85 8.26
CA PRO A 180 -13.81 -36.88 7.71
C PRO A 180 -12.34 -36.44 7.72
N GLN A 181 -11.50 -37.31 8.30
CA GLN A 181 -10.08 -37.41 7.96
C GLN A 181 -9.93 -37.84 6.50
N SER A 182 -9.14 -37.10 5.73
CA SER A 182 -8.32 -37.58 4.60
C SER A 182 -7.44 -36.40 4.21
N GLY A 183 -6.12 -36.41 4.34
CA GLY A 183 -5.23 -37.39 3.73
C GLY A 183 -4.82 -36.88 2.35
N ASP A 184 -3.89 -35.91 2.30
CA ASP A 184 -2.95 -35.73 1.18
C ASP A 184 -1.95 -34.59 1.48
N LYS A 185 -0.76 -34.95 1.93
CA LYS A 185 0.41 -34.06 1.91
C LYS A 185 0.98 -34.10 0.50
N ARG A 186 0.51 -33.22 -0.39
CA ARG A 186 1.23 -32.94 -1.64
C ARG A 186 2.22 -31.80 -1.39
N ASN A 187 3.50 -32.14 -1.53
CA ASN A 187 4.58 -31.17 -1.69
C ASN A 187 4.24 -30.24 -2.87
N SER A 188 3.78 -29.03 -2.58
CA SER A 188 3.78 -27.95 -3.55
C SER A 188 5.18 -27.39 -3.63
N GLN A 189 5.98 -27.87 -4.59
CA GLN A 189 7.10 -27.09 -5.11
C GLN A 189 6.50 -25.84 -5.75
N THR A 190 6.48 -24.74 -5.02
CA THR A 190 6.20 -23.41 -5.56
C THR A 190 7.38 -23.02 -6.44
N ALA A 191 7.17 -23.07 -7.75
CA ALA A 191 8.07 -22.47 -8.73
C ALA A 191 8.17 -20.96 -8.45
N GLY A 192 9.38 -20.51 -8.11
CA GLY A 192 9.73 -19.11 -8.00
C GLY A 192 9.39 -18.38 -9.30
N LEU A 193 8.61 -17.32 -9.16
CA LEU A 193 8.28 -16.37 -10.20
C LEU A 193 8.51 -15.01 -9.60
N LEU A 194 9.78 -14.67 -9.63
CA LEU A 194 10.27 -13.33 -9.40
C LEU A 194 9.79 -12.48 -10.56
N ASP A 195 9.29 -11.29 -10.26
CA ASP A 195 9.63 -10.14 -11.09
C ASP A 195 11.17 -10.14 -11.12
N GLU A 196 11.76 -10.50 -12.25
CA GLU A 196 13.20 -10.32 -12.45
C GLU A 196 13.46 -8.82 -12.56
N ASP A 197 13.46 -8.18 -11.39
CA ASP A 197 14.32 -7.06 -11.10
C ASP A 197 15.75 -7.53 -11.35
N ASP A 198 16.33 -7.12 -12.48
CA ASP A 198 17.77 -6.91 -12.70
C ASP A 198 18.68 -7.60 -11.65
N GLU A 199 18.79 -8.93 -11.76
CA GLU A 199 19.55 -9.80 -10.84
C GLU A 199 21.08 -9.67 -11.00
N SER A 200 21.55 -8.50 -11.43
CA SER A 200 22.97 -8.21 -11.62
C SER A 200 23.62 -7.35 -10.52
N LYS A 201 22.91 -7.03 -9.41
CA LYS A 201 23.46 -6.12 -8.37
C LYS A 201 23.18 -6.40 -6.89
N GLU A 202 22.69 -7.55 -6.47
CA GLU A 202 22.58 -7.86 -5.03
C GLU A 202 23.52 -9.00 -4.59
N LYS A 203 24.82 -8.70 -4.63
CA LYS A 203 25.79 -9.29 -3.70
C LYS A 203 26.34 -8.19 -2.79
N ASN A 204 25.98 -8.28 -1.51
CA ASN A 204 26.65 -7.65 -0.36
C ASN A 204 27.02 -6.16 -0.50
N VAL A 205 26.09 -5.24 -0.19
CA VAL A 205 26.49 -3.88 0.19
C VAL A 205 25.52 -3.32 1.25
N ALA A 206 25.75 -3.64 2.53
CA ALA A 206 25.35 -2.79 3.65
C ALA A 206 26.22 -1.51 3.67
N GLY A 207 26.33 -0.85 2.52
CA GLY A 207 27.15 0.31 2.28
C GLY A 207 26.26 1.46 1.90
N ASN A 208 26.43 2.58 2.61
CA ASN A 208 25.95 3.94 2.32
C ASN A 208 25.53 4.17 0.85
N ARG A 209 24.31 3.76 0.46
CA ARG A 209 23.70 4.24 -0.78
C ARG A 209 23.39 5.72 -0.54
N LYS A 210 24.11 6.59 -1.24
CA LYS A 210 23.82 8.02 -1.22
C LYS A 210 22.40 8.20 -1.75
N VAL A 211 21.53 8.78 -0.93
CA VAL A 211 20.18 9.19 -1.34
C VAL A 211 20.32 10.18 -2.49
N SER A 212 19.61 9.96 -3.60
CA SER A 212 19.68 10.83 -4.77
C SER A 212 18.97 12.17 -4.49
N ALA A 213 19.26 13.21 -5.26
CA ALA A 213 18.54 14.48 -5.12
C ALA A 213 17.04 14.33 -5.45
N ASP A 214 16.71 13.42 -6.38
CA ASP A 214 15.36 13.14 -6.81
C ASP A 214 14.58 12.41 -5.71
N ASP A 215 15.21 11.44 -5.04
CA ASP A 215 14.61 10.74 -3.89
C ASP A 215 14.26 11.75 -2.78
N LEU A 216 15.16 12.69 -2.50
CA LEU A 216 14.94 13.75 -1.50
C LEU A 216 13.78 14.67 -1.87
N HIS A 217 13.67 15.03 -3.14
CA HIS A 217 12.57 15.85 -3.64
C HIS A 217 11.25 15.11 -3.49
N GLN A 218 11.19 13.86 -3.92
CA GLN A 218 10.01 13.02 -3.84
C GLN A 218 9.55 12.82 -2.38
N MET A 219 10.48 12.59 -1.46
CA MET A 219 10.16 12.49 -0.03
C MET A 219 9.58 13.80 0.52
N ARG A 220 10.12 14.95 0.10
CA ARG A 220 9.62 16.26 0.54
C ARG A 220 8.22 16.53 0.00
N GLU A 221 7.97 16.23 -1.28
CA GLU A 221 6.65 16.37 -1.89
C GLU A 221 5.62 15.45 -1.23
N LEU A 222 6.02 14.22 -0.92
CA LEU A 222 5.16 13.27 -0.23
C LEU A 222 4.79 13.75 1.16
N SER A 223 5.75 14.20 1.97
CA SER A 223 5.46 14.77 3.29
C SER A 223 4.52 15.97 3.23
N GLN A 224 4.63 16.81 2.19
CA GLN A 224 3.70 17.93 1.97
C GLN A 224 2.30 17.44 1.57
N ALA A 225 2.21 16.39 0.76
CA ALA A 225 0.94 15.77 0.40
C ALA A 225 0.24 15.17 1.65
N PHE A 226 0.95 14.45 2.51
CA PHE A 226 0.40 13.94 3.77
C PHE A 226 -0.04 15.08 4.70
N GLN A 227 0.76 16.15 4.79
CA GLN A 227 0.39 17.34 5.55
C GLN A 227 -0.92 17.94 5.05
N THR A 228 -1.08 18.07 3.73
CA THR A 228 -2.28 18.61 3.11
C THR A 228 -3.48 17.70 3.36
N SER A 229 -3.34 16.38 3.21
CA SER A 229 -4.41 15.43 3.53
C SER A 229 -4.82 15.47 5.00
N PHE A 230 -3.88 15.70 5.92
CA PHE A 230 -4.18 15.86 7.34
C PHE A 230 -4.98 17.14 7.62
N GLU A 231 -4.62 18.25 6.98
CA GLU A 231 -5.34 19.52 7.13
C GLU A 231 -6.75 19.49 6.52
N LEU A 232 -6.90 18.82 5.37
CA LEU A 232 -8.16 18.75 4.65
C LEU A 232 -9.07 17.60 5.10
N GLY A 233 -8.54 16.59 5.77
CA GLY A 233 -9.30 15.39 6.16
C GLY A 233 -9.75 14.54 4.97
N ASN A 234 -9.05 14.63 3.84
CA ASN A 234 -9.43 13.94 2.61
C ASN A 234 -9.31 12.42 2.77
N PRO A 235 -10.27 11.63 2.25
CA PRO A 235 -10.19 10.18 2.26
C PRO A 235 -9.13 9.67 1.29
N ILE A 236 -8.31 8.74 1.78
CA ILE A 236 -7.19 8.08 1.10
C ILE A 236 -7.57 6.62 0.84
N ARG A 237 -7.47 6.18 -0.41
CA ARG A 237 -7.64 4.76 -0.74
C ARG A 237 -6.43 3.96 -0.27
N VAL A 238 -6.65 2.85 0.43
CA VAL A 238 -5.59 1.95 0.86
C VAL A 238 -5.69 0.63 0.10
N LEU A 239 -4.62 0.29 -0.60
CA LEU A 239 -4.41 -1.04 -1.17
C LEU A 239 -3.40 -1.80 -0.31
N ARG A 240 -3.62 -3.10 -0.11
CA ARG A 240 -2.68 -3.97 0.59
C ARG A 240 -2.29 -5.15 -0.29
N GLY A 241 -1.02 -5.54 -0.28
CA GLY A 241 -0.51 -6.70 -1.03
C GLY A 241 0.83 -6.43 -1.69
N GLY A 242 0.99 -6.89 -2.92
CA GLY A 242 2.23 -6.77 -3.70
C GLY A 242 2.97 -8.10 -3.84
N PRO A 243 4.03 -8.13 -4.66
CA PRO A 243 4.87 -9.32 -4.82
C PRO A 243 5.56 -9.68 -3.50
N VAL A 244 5.53 -10.96 -3.15
CA VAL A 244 6.16 -11.50 -1.94
C VAL A 244 7.66 -11.62 -2.11
N ARG A 245 8.40 -11.20 -1.09
CA ARG A 245 9.62 -11.90 -0.64
C ARG A 245 9.22 -12.70 0.62
N GLU A 246 9.82 -13.86 0.87
CA GLU A 246 9.36 -14.79 1.92
C GLU A 246 9.15 -14.08 3.29
N GLY A 247 7.92 -14.05 3.81
CA GLY A 247 7.58 -13.26 5.01
C GLY A 247 6.26 -13.62 5.71
N SER A 248 6.03 -12.98 6.86
CA SER A 248 4.96 -13.24 7.85
C SER A 248 3.57 -12.69 7.50
N PHE A 249 3.40 -12.11 6.32
CA PHE A 249 2.10 -11.58 5.90
C PHE A 249 1.07 -12.72 5.69
N PRO A 250 -0.21 -12.51 6.03
CA PRO A 250 -1.28 -13.47 5.74
C PRO A 250 -1.28 -13.88 4.26
N ILE A 251 -1.61 -15.14 3.98
CA ILE A 251 -1.54 -15.73 2.63
C ILE A 251 -2.31 -14.90 1.58
N SER A 252 -3.37 -14.19 2.00
CA SER A 252 -4.19 -13.29 1.15
C SER A 252 -3.41 -12.14 0.51
N PHE A 253 -2.22 -11.81 1.02
CA PHE A 253 -1.38 -10.73 0.50
C PHE A 253 -0.23 -11.23 -0.38
N ARG A 254 -0.17 -12.54 -0.65
CA ARG A 254 1.00 -13.13 -1.29
C ARG A 254 1.11 -12.86 -2.79
N LYS A 255 -0.01 -12.48 -3.42
CA LYS A 255 -0.13 -12.27 -4.86
C LYS A 255 -1.16 -11.16 -5.08
N GLY A 256 -0.82 -10.14 -5.87
CA GLY A 256 -1.72 -9.04 -6.21
C GLY A 256 -1.97 -8.03 -5.09
N PHE A 257 -2.93 -7.13 -5.31
CA PHE A 257 -3.32 -6.03 -4.46
C PHE A 257 -4.82 -6.11 -4.17
N ARG A 258 -5.20 -5.90 -2.91
CA ARG A 258 -6.61 -5.81 -2.51
C ARG A 258 -6.93 -4.39 -2.06
N TYR A 259 -8.08 -3.87 -2.51
CA TYR A 259 -8.59 -2.59 -2.05
C TYR A 259 -9.31 -2.75 -0.69
N ASP A 260 -8.75 -2.15 0.36
CA ASP A 260 -9.24 -2.31 1.74
C ASP A 260 -10.11 -1.12 2.21
N GLY A 261 -10.25 -0.10 1.36
CA GLY A 261 -11.17 1.01 1.56
C GLY A 261 -10.50 2.35 1.81
N LEU A 262 -11.28 3.25 2.40
CA LEU A 262 -10.92 4.64 2.66
C LEU A 262 -10.39 4.81 4.08
N TYR A 263 -9.35 5.61 4.20
CA TYR A 263 -8.71 6.01 5.46
C TYR A 263 -8.55 7.52 5.49
N THR A 264 -8.46 8.11 6.67
CA THR A 264 -8.17 9.53 6.87
C THR A 264 -7.01 9.67 7.83
N ILE A 265 -6.17 10.70 7.64
CA ILE A 265 -5.09 10.98 8.59
C ILE A 265 -5.71 11.67 9.81
N VAL A 266 -5.66 11.01 10.96
CA VAL A 266 -6.24 11.50 12.23
C VAL A 266 -5.19 12.11 13.15
N GLY A 267 -3.92 11.81 12.90
CA GLY A 267 -2.83 12.25 13.77
C GLY A 267 -1.53 12.47 13.02
N ARG A 268 -0.74 13.41 13.52
CA ARG A 268 0.66 13.57 13.16
C ARG A 268 1.49 13.81 14.41
N LYS A 269 2.66 13.20 14.48
CA LYS A 269 3.64 13.42 15.55
C LYS A 269 5.01 13.66 14.94
N PHE A 270 5.71 14.66 15.47
CA PHE A 270 7.13 14.84 15.19
C PHE A 270 7.93 13.97 16.15
N ASP A 271 8.76 13.08 15.62
CA ASP A 271 9.63 12.22 16.41
C ASP A 271 11.09 12.51 16.12
N VAL A 272 11.88 12.64 17.19
CA VAL A 272 13.33 12.88 17.13
C VAL A 272 14.00 11.57 17.49
N ARG A 273 14.49 10.85 16.49
CA ARG A 273 15.17 9.58 16.72
C ARG A 273 16.58 9.80 17.24
N SER A 274 17.08 8.80 17.97
CA SER A 274 18.42 8.79 18.57
C SER A 274 19.55 8.89 17.54
N ASP A 275 19.27 8.64 16.26
CA ASP A 275 20.23 8.75 15.15
C ASP A 275 20.23 10.12 14.46
N GLU A 276 19.65 11.13 15.12
CA GLU A 276 19.49 12.51 14.63
C GLU A 276 18.62 12.64 13.37
N THR A 277 17.88 11.59 13.00
CA THR A 277 16.83 11.73 11.99
C THR A 277 15.54 12.18 12.64
N ASN A 278 15.09 13.37 12.26
CA ASN A 278 13.74 13.79 12.53
C ASN A 278 12.82 13.05 11.56
N CYS A 279 11.66 12.57 12.01
CA CYS A 279 10.65 11.99 11.13
C CYS A 279 9.27 12.48 11.53
N TRP A 280 8.41 12.66 10.53
CA TRP A 280 6.97 12.76 10.77
C TRP A 280 6.41 11.35 10.86
N ILE A 281 5.60 11.13 11.89
CA ILE A 281 4.79 9.93 12.07
C ILE A 281 3.35 10.34 11.77
N TRP A 282 2.75 9.69 10.80
CA TRP A 282 1.36 9.90 10.39
C TRP A 282 0.52 8.72 10.85
N THR A 283 -0.63 9.00 11.46
CA THR A 283 -1.60 7.98 11.88
C THR A 283 -2.84 8.12 11.03
N LEU A 284 -3.16 7.05 10.32
CA LEU A 284 -4.36 6.91 9.50
C LEU A 284 -5.34 5.99 10.21
N GLU A 285 -6.61 6.35 10.19
CA GLU A 285 -7.72 5.51 10.64
C GLU A 285 -8.69 5.27 9.51
N ARG A 286 -9.24 4.05 9.46
CA ARG A 286 -10.21 3.65 8.47
C ARG A 286 -11.52 4.40 8.68
N VAL A 287 -12.10 4.91 7.60
CA VAL A 287 -13.37 5.64 7.65
C VAL A 287 -14.48 4.69 8.16
N PRO A 288 -15.28 5.09 9.16
CA PRO A 288 -16.32 4.23 9.74
C PRO A 288 -17.45 3.94 8.75
N GLY A 289 -18.17 2.83 8.97
CA GLY A 289 -19.33 2.42 8.17
C GLY A 289 -19.00 1.56 6.94
N GLN A 290 -17.72 1.35 6.63
CA GLN A 290 -17.27 0.42 5.60
C GLN A 290 -17.36 -1.04 6.09
N LYS A 291 -17.43 -2.00 5.16
CA LYS A 291 -17.37 -3.44 5.46
C LYS A 291 -16.14 -3.76 6.32
N ALA A 292 -16.28 -4.60 7.35
CA ALA A 292 -15.18 -4.93 8.26
C ALA A 292 -13.99 -5.54 7.51
N LEU A 293 -12.76 -5.19 7.92
CA LEU A 293 -11.56 -5.69 7.25
C LEU A 293 -11.43 -7.21 7.31
N SER A 294 -11.82 -7.83 8.42
CA SER A 294 -11.84 -9.29 8.55
C SER A 294 -12.73 -9.93 7.48
N GLU A 295 -13.93 -9.40 7.26
CA GLU A 295 -14.83 -9.93 6.23
C GLU A 295 -14.28 -9.73 4.81
N ILE A 296 -13.58 -8.61 4.56
CA ILE A 296 -12.89 -8.37 3.29
C ILE A 296 -11.75 -9.39 3.10
N GLN A 297 -10.97 -9.64 4.16
CA GLN A 297 -9.86 -10.58 4.16
C GLN A 297 -10.32 -12.02 3.94
N ASP A 298 -11.44 -12.41 4.56
CA ASP A 298 -12.00 -13.76 4.45
C ASP A 298 -12.60 -14.05 3.07
N SER A 299 -13.01 -13.01 2.35
CA SER A 299 -13.68 -13.15 1.04
C SER A 299 -12.78 -12.85 -0.16
N SER A 300 -11.57 -12.31 0.04
CA SER A 300 -10.72 -11.85 -1.06
C SER A 300 -9.20 -11.96 -0.79
N PRO A 301 -8.42 -12.54 -1.73
CA PRO A 301 -8.86 -13.07 -3.03
C PRO A 301 -9.65 -14.37 -2.90
N THR A 302 -10.56 -14.62 -3.84
CA THR A 302 -11.22 -15.92 -3.99
C THR A 302 -10.24 -16.95 -4.56
N GLN A 303 -10.47 -18.24 -4.28
CA GLN A 303 -9.66 -19.31 -4.86
C GLN A 303 -9.67 -19.28 -6.40
N SER A 304 -10.83 -18.98 -7.02
CA SER A 304 -10.93 -18.86 -8.48
C SER A 304 -10.04 -17.76 -9.05
N GLN A 305 -9.91 -16.61 -8.35
CA GLN A 305 -9.01 -15.53 -8.77
C GLN A 305 -7.55 -15.95 -8.68
N LEU A 306 -7.18 -16.69 -7.63
CA LEU A 306 -5.83 -17.22 -7.47
C LEU A 306 -5.49 -18.26 -8.54
N ASP A 307 -6.42 -19.16 -8.84
CA ASP A 307 -6.26 -20.16 -9.91
C ASP A 307 -6.11 -19.48 -11.28
N ASP A 308 -6.90 -18.44 -11.53
CA ASP A 308 -6.80 -17.64 -12.76
C ASP A 308 -5.49 -16.87 -12.84
N PHE A 309 -4.99 -16.36 -11.72
CA PHE A 309 -3.68 -15.72 -11.66
C PHE A 309 -2.57 -16.70 -12.02
N ILE A 310 -2.61 -17.92 -11.45
CA ILE A 310 -1.65 -18.98 -11.77
C ILE A 310 -1.68 -19.29 -13.27
N LYS A 311 -2.88 -19.47 -13.85
CA LYS A 311 -3.04 -19.70 -15.29
C LYS A 311 -2.52 -18.56 -16.14
N CYS A 312 -2.73 -17.30 -15.75
CA CYS A 312 -2.18 -16.15 -16.49
C CYS A 312 -0.66 -16.19 -16.52
N VAL A 313 -0.06 -16.53 -15.38
CA VAL A 313 1.39 -16.59 -15.24
C VAL A 313 1.97 -17.78 -16.02
N GLU A 314 1.30 -18.93 -16.02
CA GLU A 314 1.67 -20.09 -16.84
C GLU A 314 1.54 -19.80 -18.34
N GLN A 315 0.41 -19.24 -18.77
CA GLN A 315 0.17 -18.83 -20.16
C GLN A 315 1.22 -17.83 -20.64
N TRP A 316 1.62 -16.89 -19.76
CA TRP A 316 2.67 -15.94 -20.05
C TRP A 316 4.03 -16.62 -20.24
N LYS A 317 4.42 -17.53 -19.32
CA LYS A 317 5.68 -18.30 -19.44
C LYS A 317 5.72 -19.08 -20.76
N ASP A 318 4.64 -19.78 -21.06
CA ASP A 318 4.48 -20.53 -22.30
C ASP A 318 4.64 -19.64 -23.53
N CYS A 319 3.98 -18.47 -23.55
CA CYS A 319 4.13 -17.49 -24.63
C CYS A 319 5.58 -17.01 -24.80
N ARG A 320 6.29 -16.78 -23.69
CA ARG A 320 7.70 -16.33 -23.71
C ARG A 320 8.63 -17.43 -24.26
N GLU A 321 8.39 -18.68 -23.92
CA GLU A 321 9.19 -19.84 -24.33
C GLU A 321 8.89 -20.27 -25.77
N ASN A 322 7.63 -20.17 -26.21
CA ASN A 322 7.14 -20.68 -27.51
C ASN A 322 6.87 -19.59 -28.56
N GLY A 323 7.60 -18.47 -28.50
CA GLY A 323 7.62 -17.47 -29.57
C GLY A 323 6.32 -16.65 -29.74
N TRP A 324 5.61 -16.39 -28.65
CA TRP A 324 4.39 -15.56 -28.59
C TRP A 324 3.18 -16.12 -29.36
N SER A 325 3.16 -17.44 -29.62
CA SER A 325 1.97 -18.10 -30.18
C SER A 325 0.96 -18.42 -29.06
N MET A 326 -0.31 -18.13 -29.30
CA MET A 326 -1.36 -18.23 -28.29
C MET A 326 -2.18 -19.52 -28.45
N PRO A 327 -2.57 -20.18 -27.35
CA PRO A 327 -3.75 -21.05 -27.34
C PRO A 327 -4.98 -20.17 -27.60
N THR A 328 -5.76 -20.51 -28.64
CA THR A 328 -7.06 -19.90 -28.94
C THR A 328 -8.11 -20.25 -27.91
#